data_AF-A0A6G0YI09-F1
#
_entry.id   AF-A0A6G0YI09-F1
#
_cell.length_a   1.000
_cell.length_b   1.000
_cell.length_c   1.000
_cell.angle_alpha   90.00
_cell.angle_beta   90.00
_cell.angle_gamma   90.00
#
_symmetry.space_group_name_H-M   'P 1'
#
loop_
_entity.id
_entity.type
_entity.pdbx_description
1 polymer ?
#
loop_
_entity_poly.entity_id
_entity_poly.type
_entity_poly.pdbx_seq_one_letter_code
_entity_poly.pdbx_strand_id
1 'polypeptide(L)' 'MIDSLFKVDGQFPCPKCEKSYVHLRNLHRHLKNECGIEPSYQCPWCPKKCRYNFTLKSHIFGKHSSTSAMSII' A
#
# COMPACT_ATOMS: atom_id res chain seq x y z
N MET A 1 -17.26 5.80 12.22
CA MET A 1 -17.90 6.93 11.52
C MET A 1 -17.01 7.36 10.35
N ILE A 2 -17.14 6.70 9.19
CA ILE A 2 -16.44 7.03 7.92
C ILE A 2 -17.42 7.20 6.75
N ASP A 3 -18.72 6.97 6.97
CA ASP A 3 -19.79 7.08 5.97
C ASP A 3 -20.06 8.51 5.50
N SER A 4 -19.46 9.52 6.12
CA SER A 4 -19.65 10.95 5.81
C SER A 4 -18.53 11.54 4.94
N LEU A 5 -17.74 10.71 4.24
CA LEU A 5 -16.64 11.20 3.39
C LEU A 5 -17.18 11.98 2.19
N PHE A 6 -16.93 13.29 2.19
CA PHE A 6 -17.39 14.23 1.17
C PHE A 6 -16.72 13.95 -0.19
N LYS A 7 -17.52 13.80 -1.24
CA LYS A 7 -17.05 13.63 -2.61
C LYS A 7 -16.82 15.02 -3.23
N VAL A 8 -15.57 15.34 -3.57
CA VAL A 8 -15.16 16.59 -4.22
C VAL A 8 -14.74 16.28 -5.65
N ASP A 9 -15.38 16.92 -6.62
CA ASP A 9 -15.00 16.80 -8.04
C ASP A 9 -14.85 15.34 -8.52
N GLY A 10 -15.84 14.51 -8.20
CA GLY A 10 -15.80 13.09 -8.59
C GLY A 10 -14.93 12.19 -7.71
N GLN A 11 -14.17 12.74 -6.77
CA GLN A 11 -13.17 12.03 -5.98
C GLN A 11 -13.45 12.08 -4.47
N PHE A 12 -12.90 11.13 -3.75
CA PHE A 12 -12.94 11.03 -2.29
C PHE A 12 -11.55 11.37 -1.74
N PRO A 13 -11.34 12.60 -1.22
CA PRO A 13 -10.07 13.01 -0.65
C PRO A 13 -9.83 12.37 0.72
N CYS A 14 -8.57 12.10 1.03
CA CYS A 14 -8.15 11.69 2.36
C CYS A 14 -8.08 12.91 3.29
N PRO A 15 -8.70 12.87 4.48
CA PRO A 15 -8.63 13.98 5.43
C PRO A 15 -7.26 14.14 6.12
N LYS A 16 -6.35 13.16 5.97
CA LYS A 16 -5.07 13.09 6.69
C LYS A 16 -3.85 13.29 5.79
N CYS A 17 -4.03 13.28 4.46
CA CYS A 17 -2.94 13.45 3.50
C CYS A 17 -3.49 13.94 2.16
N GLU A 18 -2.61 14.33 1.24
CA GLU A 18 -2.99 14.96 -0.04
C GLU A 18 -3.51 13.97 -1.10
N LYS A 19 -3.83 12.71 -0.74
CA LYS A 19 -4.31 11.70 -1.69
C LYS A 19 -5.82 11.73 -1.85
N SER A 20 -6.28 11.59 -3.09
CA SER A 20 -7.69 11.41 -3.45
C SER A 20 -7.91 10.09 -4.19
N TYR A 21 -9.14 9.57 -4.12
CA TYR A 21 -9.52 8.29 -4.70
C TYR A 21 -10.85 8.39 -5.42
N VAL A 22 -10.96 7.82 -6.62
CA VAL A 22 -12.24 7.80 -7.37
C VAL A 22 -13.33 6.98 -6.66
N HIS A 23 -12.93 5.93 -5.93
CA HIS A 23 -13.87 5.02 -5.25
C HIS A 23 -13.70 5.07 -3.73
N LEU A 24 -14.83 5.16 -3.02
CA LEU A 24 -14.88 5.16 -1.56
C LEU A 24 -14.18 3.93 -0.94
N ARG A 25 -14.34 2.74 -1.53
CA ARG A 25 -13.64 1.52 -1.06
C ARG A 25 -12.12 1.65 -1.05
N ASN A 26 -11.56 2.40 -2.01
CA ASN A 26 -10.12 2.61 -2.09
C ASN A 26 -9.67 3.61 -1.01
N LEU A 27 -10.45 4.67 -0.77
CA LEU A 27 -10.20 5.58 0.34
C LEU A 27 -10.31 4.86 1.70
N HIS A 28 -11.31 3.99 1.89
CA HIS A 28 -11.44 3.19 3.11
C HIS A 28 -10.22 2.29 3.33
N ARG A 29 -9.77 1.57 2.29
CA ARG A 29 -8.54 0.77 2.36
C ARG A 29 -7.33 1.63 2.70
N HIS A 30 -7.24 2.80 2.08
CA HIS A 30 -6.17 3.75 2.34
C HIS A 30 -6.16 4.20 3.82
N LEU A 31 -7.30 4.67 4.33
CA LEU A 31 -7.41 5.11 5.72
C LEU A 31 -7.09 4.00 6.73
N LYS A 32 -7.47 2.76 6.41
CA LYS A 32 -7.27 1.62 7.30
C LYS A 32 -5.83 1.11 7.34
N ASN A 33 -5.17 1.02 6.18
CA ASN A 33 -3.92 0.26 6.04
C ASN A 33 -2.75 1.07 5.50
N GLU A 34 -2.98 2.31 5.08
CA GLU A 34 -2.01 3.08 4.30
C GLU A 34 -1.71 4.45 4.90
N CYS A 35 -2.73 5.18 5.33
CA CYS A 35 -2.59 6.56 5.74
C CYS A 35 -1.85 6.65 7.08
N GLY A 36 -0.64 7.22 7.07
CA GLY A 36 0.21 7.31 8.26
C GLY A 36 0.78 5.96 8.74
N ILE A 37 0.62 4.90 7.95
CA ILE A 37 1.14 3.57 8.27
C ILE A 37 2.40 3.33 7.45
N GLU A 38 3.51 3.15 8.14
CA GLU A 38 4.79 2.83 7.53
C GLU A 38 4.75 1.46 6.83
N PRO A 39 5.44 1.29 5.70
CA PRO A 39 5.49 0.00 5.01
C PRO A 39 6.21 -1.03 5.90
N SER A 40 5.57 -2.16 6.17
CA SER A 40 6.09 -3.18 7.09
C SER A 40 6.80 -4.34 6.41
N TYR A 41 6.58 -4.56 5.10
CA TYR A 41 7.16 -5.70 4.39
C TYR A 41 8.57 -5.37 3.91
N GLN A 42 9.57 -5.77 4.69
CA GLN A 42 10.98 -5.58 4.37
C GLN A 42 11.45 -6.59 3.31
N CYS A 43 12.15 -6.10 2.28
CA CYS A 43 12.87 -6.99 1.37
C CYS A 43 14.07 -7.63 2.09
N PRO A 44 14.27 -8.96 1.98
CA PRO A 44 15.40 -9.62 2.64
C PRO A 44 16.76 -9.31 1.99
N TRP A 45 16.77 -8.81 0.75
CA TRP A 45 18.02 -8.57 0.00
C TRP A 45 18.39 -7.10 -0.17
N CYS A 46 17.53 -6.16 0.22
CA CYS A 46 17.81 -4.73 0.11
C CYS A 46 16.99 -3.94 1.15
N PRO A 47 17.33 -2.66 1.44
CA PRO A 47 16.62 -1.87 2.45
C PRO A 47 15.20 -1.44 2.04
N LYS A 48 14.69 -1.88 0.88
CA LYS A 48 13.35 -1.51 0.41
C LYS A 48 12.27 -2.11 1.30
N LYS A 49 11.40 -1.25 1.82
CA LYS A 49 10.14 -1.66 2.45
C LYS A 49 8.96 -1.44 1.49
N CYS A 50 8.06 -2.41 1.47
CA CYS A 50 6.83 -2.38 0.71
C CYS A 50 5.62 -2.40 1.65
N ARG A 51 4.51 -1.82 1.20
CA ARG A 51 3.29 -1.78 2.01
C ARG A 51 2.51 -3.08 1.97
N TYR A 52 2.60 -3.80 0.85
CA TYR A 52 1.85 -5.03 0.63
C TYR A 52 2.78 -6.16 0.20
N ASN A 53 2.43 -7.39 0.59
CA ASN A 53 3.19 -8.59 0.24
C ASN A 53 3.28 -8.82 -1.27
N PHE A 54 2.21 -8.59 -2.02
CA PHE A 54 2.24 -8.74 -3.49
C PHE A 54 3.20 -7.74 -4.15
N THR A 55 3.29 -6.51 -3.62
CA THR A 55 4.26 -5.51 -4.08
C THR A 55 5.68 -5.95 -3.77
N LEU A 56 5.91 -6.53 -2.58
CA LEU A 56 7.20 -7.10 -2.21
C LEU A 56 7.58 -8.26 -3.14
N LYS A 57 6.68 -9.20 -3.42
CA LYS A 57 6.91 -10.32 -4.35
C LYS A 57 7.28 -9.83 -5.75
N SER A 58 6.55 -8.84 -6.27
CA SER A 58 6.87 -8.23 -7.57
C SER A 58 8.22 -7.52 -7.57
N HIS A 59 8.56 -6.80 -6.50
CA HIS A 59 9.87 -6.19 -6.32
C HIS A 59 10.99 -7.24 -6.32
N ILE A 60 10.83 -8.31 -5.54
CA ILE A 60 11.77 -9.43 -5.48
C ILE A 60 11.94 -10.05 -6.85
N PHE A 61 10.84 -10.39 -7.53
CA PHE A 61 10.91 -11.01 -8.84
C PHE A 61 11.59 -10.12 -9.88
N GLY A 62 11.38 -8.80 -9.84
CA GLY A 62 11.97 -7.88 -10.82
C GLY A 62 13.38 -7.38 -10.49
N LYS A 63 13.79 -7.38 -9.22
CA LYS A 63 15.09 -6.82 -8.77
C LYS A 63 16.03 -7.86 -8.17
N HIS A 64 15.51 -9.03 -7.82
CA HIS A 64 16.22 -10.15 -7.20
C HIS A 64 15.80 -11.48 -7.86
N SER A 65 15.54 -11.46 -9.18
CA SER A 65 15.00 -12.60 -9.96
C SER A 65 15.90 -13.85 -9.95
N SER A 66 17.14 -13.73 -9.49
CA SER A 66 18.12 -14.80 -9.38
C SER A 66 18.01 -15.63 -8.09
N THR A 67 17.14 -15.26 -7.15
CA THR A 67 17.02 -15.96 -5.86
C THR A 67 15.72 -16.75 -5.80
N SER A 68 15.73 -17.89 -6.48
CA SER A 68 14.75 -18.97 -6.30
C SER A 68 15.04 -19.66 -4.96
N ALA A 69 14.63 -19.03 -3.86
CA ALA A 69 14.65 -19.65 -2.53
C ALA A 69 13.47 -19.10 -1.72
N MET A 70 12.28 -19.63 -2.03
CA MET A 70 11.15 -19.62 -1.10
C MET A 70 11.49 -20.59 0.04
N SER A 71 11.99 -20.06 1.15
CA SER A 71 11.91 -20.70 2.47
C SER A 71 12.20 -19.64 3.52
N ILE A 72 11.52 -19.75 4.66
CA ILE A 72 11.43 -18.82 5.79
C ILE A 72 10.28 -17.79 5.64
N ILE A 73 9.04 -18.29 5.52
CA ILE A 73 8.03 -18.23 6.59
C ILE A 73 7.31 -19.58 6.61
#